data_AF-A0A924DAD2-F1
#
_entry.id   AF-A0A924DAD2-F1
#
_cell.length_a   1.000
_cell.length_b   1.000
_cell.length_c   1.000
_cell.angle_alpha   90.00
_cell.angle_beta   90.00
_cell.angle_gamma   90.00
#
_symmetry.space_group_name_H-M   'P 1'
#
loop_
_entity.id
_entity.type
_entity.pdbx_description
1 polymer ?
#
loop_
_entity_poly.entity_id
_entity_poly.type
_entity_poly.pdbx_seq_one_letter_code
_entity_poly.pdbx_strand_id
1 'polypeptide(L)'
;MGYDLRVTRCTLEVDEEITREEWLEVVDNDPELTIDESNGPYFAVWSGPGKYPCWIDYSSGDLWSKYPTDEFIEKMVQIAKLLGGRVQGDDGEIYPGGGQPPYKD
;
A
#
# COMPACT_ATOMS: atom_id res chain seq x y z
N MET A 1 -9.96 6.94 15.63
CA MET A 1 -8.52 6.90 15.27
C MET A 1 -8.31 5.54 14.63
N GLY A 2 -7.96 5.54 13.35
CA GLY A 2 -7.70 4.32 12.58
C GLY A 2 -6.22 4.07 12.48
N TYR A 3 -5.86 2.83 12.21
CA TYR A 3 -4.50 2.45 11.88
C TYR A 3 -4.29 2.64 10.37
N ASP A 4 -3.30 3.44 10.01
CA ASP A 4 -2.92 3.69 8.63
C ASP A 4 -1.69 2.85 8.27
N LEU A 5 -1.59 2.56 6.97
CA LEU A 5 -0.54 1.72 6.42
C LEU A 5 -0.09 2.32 5.11
N ARG A 6 1.23 2.43 4.93
CA ARG A 6 1.81 3.03 3.72
C ARG A 6 2.80 2.13 3.00
N VAL A 7 2.81 2.21 1.68
CA VAL A 7 3.91 1.77 0.83
C VAL A 7 4.78 2.98 0.54
N THR A 8 6.08 2.89 0.85
CA THR A 8 7.04 3.97 0.64
C THR A 8 8.39 3.41 0.22
N ARG A 9 9.14 4.14 -0.62
CA ARG A 9 10.58 3.90 -0.85
C ARG A 9 11.45 4.72 0.11
N CYS A 10 10.90 5.79 0.70
CA CYS A 10 11.64 6.65 1.60
C CYS A 10 12.09 5.92 2.86
N THR A 11 13.35 6.13 3.20
CA THR A 11 14.01 5.68 4.43
C THR A 11 14.75 6.85 5.07
N LEU A 12 15.51 6.61 6.14
CA LEU A 12 16.38 7.64 6.71
C LEU A 12 17.53 8.04 5.77
N GLU A 13 17.87 7.17 4.81
CA GLU A 13 19.04 7.32 3.93
C GLU A 13 18.66 7.52 2.46
N VAL A 14 17.42 7.20 2.10
CA VAL A 14 16.89 7.24 0.73
C VAL A 14 15.64 8.11 0.73
N ASP A 15 15.59 9.10 -0.14
CA ASP A 15 14.43 9.96 -0.34
C ASP A 15 14.02 9.86 -1.81
N GLU A 16 13.40 8.73 -2.15
CA GLU A 16 12.92 8.41 -3.49
C GLU A 16 11.41 8.23 -3.42
N GLU A 17 10.68 8.94 -4.28
CA GLU A 17 9.23 8.88 -4.34
C GLU A 17 8.77 7.77 -5.28
N ILE A 18 7.66 7.11 -4.95
CA ILE A 18 6.88 6.36 -5.93
C ILE A 18 6.21 7.38 -6.84
N THR A 19 6.33 7.23 -8.15
CA THR A 19 5.66 8.11 -9.10
C THR A 19 4.21 7.68 -9.33
N ARG A 20 3.40 8.60 -9.87
CA ARG A 20 2.00 8.30 -10.20
C ARG A 20 1.92 7.29 -11.35
N GLU A 21 2.85 7.39 -12.29
CA GLU A 21 2.96 6.51 -13.45
C GLU A 21 3.28 5.07 -13.02
N GLU A 22 4.23 4.88 -12.10
CA GLU A 22 4.52 3.56 -11.54
C GLU A 22 3.33 2.98 -10.77
N TRP A 23 2.61 3.81 -10.02
CA TRP A 23 1.39 3.37 -9.35
C TRP A 23 0.30 2.93 -10.33
N LEU A 24 0.03 3.73 -11.36
CA LEU A 24 -0.94 3.40 -12.39
C LEU A 24 -0.54 2.14 -13.17
N GLU A 25 0.75 1.94 -13.45
CA GLU A 25 1.25 0.72 -14.08
C GLU A 25 1.00 -0.52 -13.21
N VAL A 26 1.15 -0.41 -11.87
CA VAL A 26 0.76 -1.49 -10.96
C VAL A 26 -0.73 -1.78 -11.05
N VAL A 27 -1.59 -0.75 -11.01
CA VAL A 27 -3.05 -0.93 -11.10
C VAL A 27 -3.45 -1.57 -12.43
N ASP A 28 -2.89 -1.13 -13.55
CA ASP A 28 -3.20 -1.65 -14.88
C ASP A 28 -2.79 -3.12 -15.07
N ASN A 29 -1.76 -3.58 -14.35
CA ASN A 29 -1.27 -4.96 -14.41
C ASN A 29 -1.85 -5.88 -13.32
N ASP A 30 -2.68 -5.35 -12.43
CA ASP A 30 -3.23 -6.08 -11.29
C ASP A 30 -4.76 -6.24 -11.41
N PRO A 31 -5.26 -7.43 -11.76
CA PRO A 31 -6.70 -7.63 -12.00
C PRO A 31 -7.55 -7.49 -10.74
N GLU A 32 -6.92 -7.44 -9.56
CA GLU A 32 -7.64 -7.22 -8.31
C GLU A 32 -7.78 -5.73 -7.96
N LEU A 33 -7.09 -4.83 -8.65
CA LEU A 33 -7.13 -3.38 -8.43
C LEU A 33 -7.97 -2.70 -9.52
N THR A 34 -8.70 -1.65 -9.15
CA THR A 34 -9.47 -0.84 -10.09
C THR A 34 -9.51 0.60 -9.61
N ILE A 35 -9.19 1.55 -10.49
CA ILE A 35 -9.33 2.98 -10.17
C ILE A 35 -10.80 3.32 -9.96
N ASP A 36 -11.09 3.95 -8.83
CA ASP A 36 -12.38 4.56 -8.52
C ASP A 36 -12.25 6.08 -8.65
N GLU A 37 -12.53 6.57 -9.85
CA GLU A 37 -12.46 7.99 -10.20
C GLU A 37 -13.37 8.89 -9.34
N SER A 38 -14.36 8.32 -8.65
CA SER A 38 -15.23 9.09 -7.75
C SER A 38 -14.51 9.58 -6.50
N ASN A 39 -13.43 8.90 -6.09
CA ASN A 39 -12.59 9.25 -4.95
C ASN A 39 -11.27 9.91 -5.37
N GLY A 40 -10.86 9.75 -6.62
CA GLY A 40 -9.72 10.45 -7.20
C GLY A 40 -9.08 9.68 -8.35
N PRO A 41 -8.22 10.34 -9.16
CA PRO A 41 -7.60 9.71 -10.34
C PRO A 41 -6.56 8.63 -10.00
N TYR A 42 -6.16 8.53 -8.73
CA TYR A 42 -5.16 7.57 -8.24
C TYR A 42 -5.68 6.72 -7.09
N PHE A 43 -6.97 6.80 -6.80
CA PHE A 43 -7.61 6.01 -5.77
C PHE A 43 -8.01 4.67 -6.37
N ALA A 44 -7.44 3.57 -5.89
CA ALA A 44 -7.79 2.22 -6.33
C ALA A 44 -8.54 1.46 -5.24
N VAL A 45 -9.50 0.64 -5.66
CA VAL A 45 -10.17 -0.34 -4.79
C VAL A 45 -9.61 -1.73 -5.08
N TRP A 46 -9.33 -2.49 -4.03
CA TRP A 46 -8.92 -3.89 -4.11
C TRP A 46 -10.13 -4.81 -3.95
N SER A 47 -10.25 -5.79 -4.85
CA SER A 47 -11.37 -6.73 -4.94
C SER A 47 -11.06 -8.13 -4.37
N GLY A 48 -9.93 -8.27 -3.67
CA GLY A 48 -9.51 -9.54 -3.07
C GLY A 48 -10.35 -9.98 -1.85
N PRO A 49 -9.95 -11.08 -1.18
CA PRO A 49 -10.69 -11.64 -0.07
C PRO A 49 -10.66 -10.68 1.13
N GLY A 50 -11.76 -9.97 1.34
CA GLY A 50 -11.92 -9.03 2.44
C GLY A 50 -13.39 -8.78 2.76
N LYS A 51 -13.70 -8.59 4.04
CA LYS A 51 -15.07 -8.32 4.49
C LYS A 51 -15.55 -6.90 4.14
N TYR A 52 -14.62 -6.00 3.88
CA TYR A 52 -14.87 -4.59 3.60
C TYR A 52 -14.05 -4.16 2.38
N PRO A 53 -14.51 -3.14 1.62
CA PRO A 53 -13.73 -2.56 0.54
C PRO A 53 -12.41 -2.04 1.09
N CYS A 54 -11.31 -2.62 0.63
CA CYS A 54 -9.97 -2.12 0.89
C CYS A 54 -9.57 -1.22 -0.28
N TRP A 55 -8.92 -0.11 0.01
CA TRP A 55 -8.56 0.86 -1.02
C TRP A 55 -7.14 1.34 -0.80
N ILE A 56 -6.51 1.83 -1.86
CA ILE A 56 -5.16 2.37 -1.86
C ILE A 56 -5.24 3.71 -2.56
N ASP A 57 -4.74 4.76 -1.93
CA ASP A 57 -4.65 6.06 -2.57
C ASP A 57 -3.19 6.52 -2.65
N TYR A 58 -2.88 7.26 -3.70
CA TYR A 58 -1.58 7.85 -3.90
C TYR A 58 -1.55 9.26 -3.29
N SER A 59 -0.54 9.56 -2.49
CA SER A 59 -0.29 10.91 -2.01
C SER A 59 1.19 11.14 -1.76
N SER A 60 1.72 12.24 -2.33
CA SER A 60 3.05 12.76 -2.00
C SER A 60 4.18 11.72 -2.09
N GLY A 61 4.16 10.86 -3.11
CA GLY A 61 5.21 9.86 -3.34
C GLY A 61 5.03 8.55 -2.57
N ASP A 62 3.96 8.43 -1.79
CA ASP A 62 3.60 7.23 -1.03
C ASP A 62 2.21 6.71 -1.46
N LEU A 63 1.99 5.42 -1.25
CA LEU A 63 0.65 4.83 -1.29
C LEU A 63 0.16 4.62 0.14
N TRP A 64 -1.09 4.96 0.45
CA TRP A 64 -1.63 4.82 1.79
C TRP A 64 -3.01 4.18 1.80
N SER A 65 -3.33 3.55 2.92
CA SER A 65 -4.63 2.97 3.22
C SER A 65 -4.95 3.04 4.71
N LYS A 66 -6.17 2.65 5.09
CA LYS A 66 -6.64 2.59 6.47
C LYS A 66 -7.38 1.29 6.78
N TYR A 67 -7.28 0.86 8.03
CA TYR A 67 -7.96 -0.33 8.57
C TYR A 67 -7.71 -1.62 7.75
N PRO A 68 -6.44 -1.96 7.46
CA PRO A 68 -6.13 -3.09 6.62
C PRO A 68 -6.39 -4.42 7.34
N THR A 69 -6.91 -5.41 6.60
CA THR A 69 -6.94 -6.80 7.06
C THR A 69 -5.59 -7.47 6.79
N ASP A 70 -5.32 -8.62 7.41
CA ASP A 70 -4.07 -9.35 7.19
C ASP A 70 -3.85 -9.70 5.70
N GLU A 71 -4.91 -10.10 4.99
CA GLU A 71 -4.86 -10.38 3.56
C GLU A 71 -4.53 -9.13 2.74
N PHE A 72 -5.06 -7.98 3.14
CA PHE A 72 -4.76 -6.72 2.47
C PHE A 72 -3.34 -6.20 2.78
N ILE A 73 -2.81 -6.48 3.98
CA ILE A 73 -1.39 -6.24 4.30
C ILE A 73 -0.50 -7.04 3.36
N GLU A 74 -0.82 -8.32 3.11
CA GLU A 74 -0.08 -9.13 2.15
C GLU A 74 -0.14 -8.54 0.74
N LYS A 75 -1.30 -8.03 0.30
CA LYS A 75 -1.44 -7.33 -0.98
C LYS A 75 -0.55 -6.08 -1.04
N MET A 76 -0.57 -5.26 0.00
CA MET A 76 0.29 -4.07 0.10
C MET A 76 1.78 -4.44 0.05
N VAL A 77 2.17 -5.56 0.65
CA VAL A 77 3.55 -6.07 0.57
C VAL A 77 3.92 -6.54 -0.84
N GLN A 78 2.99 -7.17 -1.58
CA GLN A 78 3.22 -7.52 -2.97
C GLN A 78 3.45 -6.28 -3.84
N ILE A 79 2.60 -5.25 -3.67
CA ILE A 79 2.73 -3.96 -4.36
C ILE A 79 4.06 -3.29 -4.01
N ALA A 80 4.44 -3.27 -2.72
CA ALA A 80 5.72 -2.72 -2.29
C ALA A 80 6.91 -3.40 -2.97
N LYS A 81 6.89 -4.74 -3.12
CA LYS A 81 7.95 -5.47 -3.84
C LYS A 81 8.04 -5.07 -5.32
N LEU A 82 6.91 -4.90 -6.00
CA LEU A 82 6.88 -4.44 -7.40
C LEU A 82 7.48 -3.04 -7.54
N LEU A 83 7.19 -2.18 -6.57
CA LEU A 83 7.66 -0.79 -6.55
C LEU A 83 9.03 -0.62 -5.90
N GLY A 84 9.73 -1.69 -5.52
CA GLY A 84 11.03 -1.59 -4.83
C GLY A 84 10.97 -0.88 -3.47
N GLY A 85 9.79 -0.80 -2.86
CA GLY A 85 9.54 -0.14 -1.58
C GLY A 85 9.35 -1.10 -0.41
N ARG A 86 8.81 -0.56 0.67
CA ARG A 86 8.44 -1.29 1.89
C ARG A 86 7.07 -0.87 2.37
N VAL A 87 6.49 -1.73 3.19
CA VAL A 87 5.24 -1.45 3.90
C VAL A 87 5.57 -1.00 5.31
N GLN A 88 5.09 0.18 5.70
CA GLN A 88 5.31 0.78 7.01
C GLN A 88 3.98 1.16 7.66
N GLY A 89 3.81 0.78 8.94
CA GLY A 89 2.70 1.21 9.77
C GLY A 89 2.92 2.57 10.43
N ASP A 90 1.88 3.08 11.08
CA ASP A 90 1.88 4.37 11.79
C ASP A 90 2.91 4.45 12.93
N ASP A 91 3.20 3.34 13.60
CA ASP A 91 4.19 3.27 14.69
C ASP A 91 5.63 3.15 14.15
N GLY A 92 5.80 3.10 12.83
CA GLY A 92 7.11 2.89 12.17
C GLY A 92 7.53 1.43 12.04
N GLU A 93 6.67 0.49 12.42
CA GLU A 93 6.85 -0.93 12.14
C GLU A 93 6.89 -1.19 10.64
N ILE A 94 7.79 -2.09 10.23
CA ILE A 94 7.96 -2.48 8.83
C ILE A 94 7.37 -3.87 8.66
N TYR A 95 6.58 -4.11 7.63
CA TYR A 95 6.03 -5.43 7.35
C TYR A 95 6.96 -6.19 6.38
N PRO A 96 7.78 -7.15 6.86
CA PRO A 96 8.63 -7.95 6.01
C PRO A 96 7.77 -8.90 5.17
N GLY A 97 7.90 -8.81 3.86
CA GLY A 97 7.80 -9.97 2.96
C GLY A 97 6.53 -10.84 2.97
N GLY A 98 5.46 -10.51 3.67
CA GLY A 98 4.18 -11.21 3.71
C GLY A 98 3.72 -11.48 5.15
N GLY A 99 2.82 -10.64 5.67
CA GLY A 99 1.81 -11.05 6.65
C GLY A 99 2.09 -10.93 8.16
N GLN A 100 3.28 -10.60 8.66
CA GLN A 100 3.44 -10.30 10.10
C GLN A 100 4.41 -9.15 10.37
N PRO A 101 4.06 -8.19 11.27
CA PRO A 101 5.02 -7.21 11.75
C PRO A 101 6.14 -7.92 12.55
N PRO A 102 7.38 -7.43 12.55
CA PRO A 102 8.41 -7.93 13.44
C PRO A 102 7.93 -7.72 14.87
N TYR A 103 7.89 -8.82 15.62
CA TYR A 103 7.49 -8.87 17.02
C TYR A 103 7.99 -7.64 17.81
N LYS A 104 7.08 -6.96 18.53
CA LYS A 104 7.45 -6.17 19.71
C LYS A 104 7.69 -7.18 20.83
N ASP A 105 8.95 -7.33 21.26
CA ASP A 105 9.30 -7.99 22.53
C ASP A 105 8.59 -7.33 23.72
#